data_AF-A0A553QWB5-F1
#
_entry.id   AF-A0A553QWB5-F1
#
_cell.length_a   1.000
_cell.length_b   1.000
_cell.length_c   1.000
_cell.angle_alpha   90.00
_cell.angle_beta   90.00
_cell.angle_gamma   90.00
#
_symmetry.space_group_name_H-M   'P 1'
#
loop_
_entity.id
_entity.type
_entity.pdbx_description
1 polymer ?
#
loop_
_entity_poly.entity_id
_entity_poly.type
_entity_poly.pdbx_seq_one_letter_code
_entity_poly.pdbx_strand_id
1 'polypeptide(L)'
;MAVAELVAKCLQAREMAYCPYSGFPVGAAILTTGGAIITGCNVENASYGLTVCAERTAIQRAVAEGYRRFTAIAVTWYLVPLFPERVVASSQIIRMTGS
;
A
#
# COMPACT_ATOMS: atom_id res chain seq x y z
N MET A 1 -2.93 12.40 -13.53
CA MET A 1 -2.18 11.14 -13.53
C MET A 1 -3.11 9.98 -13.81
N ALA A 2 -2.65 9.01 -14.60
CA ALA A 2 -3.42 7.83 -14.91
C ALA A 2 -3.42 6.88 -13.71
N VAL A 3 -4.59 6.29 -13.41
CA VAL A 3 -4.76 5.26 -12.37
C VAL A 3 -3.69 4.16 -12.45
N ALA A 4 -3.25 3.83 -13.66
CA ALA A 4 -2.19 2.86 -13.92
C ALA A 4 -0.86 3.17 -13.21
N GLU A 5 -0.47 4.44 -13.12
CA GLU A 5 0.78 4.83 -12.45
C GLU A 5 0.70 4.61 -10.93
N LEU A 6 -0.45 4.97 -10.33
CA LEU A 6 -0.69 4.75 -8.91
C LEU A 6 -0.68 3.25 -8.57
N VAL A 7 -1.27 2.41 -9.43
CA VAL A 7 -1.25 0.96 -9.29
C VAL A 7 0.16 0.39 -9.47
N ALA A 8 0.92 0.86 -10.46
CA ALA A 8 2.30 0.41 -10.66
C ALA A 8 3.20 0.72 -9.44
N LYS A 9 3.07 1.92 -8.85
CA LYS A 9 3.77 2.28 -7.61
C LYS A 9 3.34 1.42 -6.42
N CYS A 10 2.05 1.10 -6.33
CA CYS A 10 1.50 0.23 -5.31
C CYS A 10 2.08 -1.20 -5.39
N LEU A 11 2.17 -1.76 -6.60
CA LEU A 11 2.79 -3.07 -6.86
C LEU A 11 4.27 -3.08 -6.48
N GLN A 12 5.03 -2.04 -6.86
CA GLN A 12 6.45 -1.91 -6.47
C GLN A 12 6.62 -1.81 -4.95
N ALA A 13 5.73 -1.11 -4.26
CA ALA A 13 5.80 -0.97 -2.81
C ALA A 13 5.65 -2.31 -2.08
N ARG A 14 4.77 -3.18 -2.58
CA ARG A 14 4.51 -4.50 -2.00
C ARG A 14 5.77 -5.37 -1.95
N GLU A 15 6.64 -5.29 -2.94
CA GLU A 15 7.89 -6.07 -2.99
C GLU A 15 8.87 -5.72 -1.85
N MET A 16 8.63 -4.60 -1.16
CA MET A 16 9.41 -4.15 -0.01
C MET A 16 8.80 -4.55 1.34
N ALA A 17 7.69 -5.27 1.35
CA ALA A 17 6.99 -5.68 2.57
C ALA A 17 7.91 -6.51 3.48
N TYR A 18 7.92 -6.16 4.77
CA TYR A 18 8.55 -6.97 5.80
C TYR A 18 7.47 -7.76 6.53
N CYS A 19 7.22 -8.98 6.08
CA CYS A 19 6.15 -9.83 6.61
C CYS A 19 6.57 -11.30 6.87
N PRO A 20 7.61 -11.53 7.70
CA PRO A 20 8.13 -12.88 7.94
C PRO A 20 7.18 -13.77 8.75
N TYR A 21 6.18 -13.21 9.44
CA TYR A 21 5.28 -13.98 10.30
C TYR A 21 4.04 -14.46 9.54
N SER A 22 3.43 -13.59 8.73
CA SER A 22 2.26 -13.98 7.92
C SER A 22 2.61 -14.51 6.53
N GLY A 23 3.77 -14.12 5.97
CA GLY A 23 4.08 -14.35 4.56
C GLY A 23 3.11 -13.63 3.60
N PHE A 24 2.41 -12.60 4.07
CA PHE A 24 1.38 -11.90 3.31
C PHE A 24 1.81 -10.46 2.96
N PRO A 25 2.42 -10.24 1.79
CA PRO A 25 2.93 -8.93 1.40
C PRO A 25 1.79 -8.03 0.87
N VAL A 26 1.72 -6.82 1.42
CA VAL A 26 0.75 -5.78 1.05
C VAL A 26 1.50 -4.50 0.69
N GLY A 27 1.13 -3.89 -0.43
CA GLY A 27 1.63 -2.60 -0.88
C GLY A 27 0.52 -1.55 -0.93
N ALA A 28 0.89 -0.30 -0.74
CA ALA A 28 0.01 0.85 -0.88
C ALA A 28 0.73 2.01 -1.56
N ALA A 29 -0.02 2.82 -2.30
CA ALA A 29 0.44 4.09 -2.87
C ALA A 29 -0.65 5.15 -2.71
N ILE A 30 -0.32 6.27 -2.05
CA ILE A 30 -1.23 7.39 -1.82
C ILE A 30 -0.89 8.56 -2.75
N LEU A 31 -1.92 9.10 -3.39
CA LEU A 31 -1.88 10.26 -4.25
C LEU A 31 -2.25 11.52 -3.46
N THR A 32 -1.34 12.48 -3.42
CA THR A 32 -1.58 13.81 -2.84
C THR A 32 -2.35 14.72 -3.80
N THR A 33 -2.97 15.79 -3.29
CA THR A 33 -3.62 16.80 -4.16
C THR A 33 -2.62 17.54 -5.06
N GLY A 34 -1.33 17.57 -4.69
CA GLY A 34 -0.27 18.17 -5.50
C GLY A 34 0.32 17.25 -6.57
N GLY A 35 -0.19 16.02 -6.70
CA GLY A 35 0.27 15.06 -7.70
C GLY A 35 1.46 14.19 -7.27
N ALA A 36 2.01 14.36 -6.06
CA ALA A 36 3.01 13.44 -5.52
C ALA A 36 2.38 12.08 -5.16
N ILE A 37 3.10 10.99 -5.42
CA ILE A 37 2.75 9.62 -5.02
C ILE A 37 3.72 9.15 -3.95
N ILE A 38 3.20 8.74 -2.80
CA ILE A 38 3.98 8.22 -1.68
C ILE A 38 3.59 6.76 -1.48
N THR A 39 4.59 5.89 -1.33
CA THR A 39 4.40 4.45 -1.19
C THR A 39 4.60 3.96 0.24
N GLY A 40 3.95 2.84 0.56
CA GLY A 40 4.10 2.13 1.82
C GLY A 40 3.86 0.63 1.64
N CYS A 41 4.37 -0.16 2.58
CA CYS A 41 4.14 -1.60 2.66
C CYS A 41 3.88 -2.00 4.11
N ASN A 42 3.35 -3.20 4.33
CA ASN A 42 3.21 -3.71 5.69
C ASN A 42 4.57 -4.06 6.28
N VAL A 43 4.72 -3.74 7.56
CA VAL A 43 5.90 -4.04 8.38
C VAL A 43 5.42 -4.73 9.63
N GLU A 44 5.76 -6.02 9.73
CA GLU A 44 5.38 -6.85 10.86
C GLU A 44 6.41 -6.78 11.98
N ASN A 45 5.96 -7.21 13.15
CA ASN A 45 6.79 -7.34 14.32
C ASN A 45 6.43 -8.63 15.07
N ALA A 46 7.39 -9.19 15.81
CA ALA A 46 7.17 -10.36 16.66
C ALA A 46 6.02 -10.12 17.67
N SER A 47 5.88 -8.88 18.14
CA SER A 47 4.69 -8.44 18.84
C SER A 47 3.65 -7.97 17.83
N TYR A 48 2.65 -8.81 17.56
CA TYR A 48 1.64 -8.56 16.53
C TYR A 48 0.92 -7.21 16.66
N GLY A 49 0.78 -6.67 17.88
CA GLY A 49 0.18 -5.35 18.11
C GLY A 49 0.98 -4.17 17.52
N LEU A 50 2.27 -4.37 17.23
CA LEU A 50 3.14 -3.37 16.63
C LEU A 50 3.17 -3.43 15.09
N THR A 51 2.51 -4.42 14.48
CA THR A 51 2.44 -4.53 13.02
C THR A 51 1.75 -3.31 12.41
N VAL A 52 2.39 -2.72 11.40
CA VAL A 52 1.88 -1.58 10.64
C VAL A 52 1.42 -2.05 9.26
N CYS A 53 0.22 -1.65 8.86
CA CYS A 53 -0.34 -1.98 7.56
C CYS A 53 0.18 -1.02 6.47
N ALA A 54 0.13 -1.44 5.21
CA ALA A 54 0.70 -0.69 4.09
C ALA A 54 0.11 0.72 3.94
N GLU A 55 -1.20 0.87 4.18
CA GLU A 55 -1.92 2.12 4.09
C GLU A 55 -1.45 3.11 5.15
N ARG A 56 -1.29 2.64 6.40
CA ARG A 56 -0.75 3.45 7.50
C ARG A 56 0.68 3.88 7.18
N THR A 57 1.52 2.97 6.70
CA THR A 57 2.90 3.30 6.29
C THR A 57 2.90 4.41 5.22
N ALA A 58 2.08 4.30 4.17
CA ALA A 58 2.01 5.29 3.10
C ALA A 58 1.53 6.66 3.61
N ILE A 59 0.49 6.69 4.45
CA ILE A 59 -0.07 7.92 5.04
C ILE A 59 0.93 8.55 6.01
N GLN A 60 1.50 7.78 6.93
CA GLN A 60 2.46 8.26 7.93
C GLN A 60 3.70 8.87 7.25
N ARG A 61 4.21 8.19 6.22
CA ARG A 61 5.31 8.72 5.40
C ARG A 61 4.93 10.02 4.69
N ALA A 62 3.77 10.06 4.05
CA ALA A 62 3.33 11.29 3.37
C ALA A 62 3.16 12.46 4.36
N VAL A 63 2.65 12.18 5.57
CA VAL A 63 2.56 13.17 6.64
C VAL A 63 3.95 13.63 7.11
N ALA A 64 4.91 12.72 7.25
CA ALA A 64 6.29 13.05 7.61
C ALA A 64 6.99 13.90 6.53
N GLU A 65 6.67 13.67 5.25
CA GLU A 65 7.13 14.46 4.10
C GLU A 65 6.37 15.80 3.92
N GLY A 66 5.44 16.12 4.82
CA GLY A 66 4.73 17.41 4.86
C GLY A 66 3.39 17.46 4.11
N TYR A 67 2.95 16.34 3.51
CA TYR A 67 1.65 16.28 2.85
C TYR A 67 0.50 16.14 3.86
N ARG A 68 -0.62 16.82 3.60
CA ARG A 68 -1.82 16.79 4.45
C ARG A 68 -3.12 16.54 3.70
N ARG A 69 -3.10 16.64 2.37
CA ARG A 69 -4.27 16.48 1.51
C ARG A 69 -4.03 15.40 0.46
N PHE A 70 -5.00 14.50 0.34
CA PHE A 70 -4.91 13.29 -0.49
C PHE A 70 -6.15 13.15 -1.37
N THR A 71 -5.97 12.57 -2.53
CA THR A 71 -7.02 12.38 -3.55
C THR A 71 -7.46 10.92 -3.62
N ALA A 72 -6.51 9.99 -3.53
CA ALA A 72 -6.78 8.56 -3.65
C ALA A 72 -5.65 7.75 -3.02
N ILE A 73 -5.94 6.50 -2.67
CA ILE A 73 -4.95 5.50 -2.30
C ILE A 73 -5.24 4.21 -3.07
N ALA A 74 -4.20 3.59 -3.63
CA ALA A 74 -4.25 2.24 -4.16
C ALA A 74 -3.62 1.28 -3.14
N VAL A 75 -4.19 0.09 -3.01
CA VAL A 75 -3.72 -0.98 -2.12
C VAL A 75 -3.72 -2.29 -2.90
N THR A 76 -2.68 -3.10 -2.75
CA THR A 76 -2.56 -4.40 -3.41
C THR A 76 -1.95 -5.44 -2.49
N TRP A 77 -2.39 -6.68 -2.65
CA TRP A 77 -1.86 -7.84 -1.95
C TRP A 77 -1.89 -9.05 -2.89
N TYR A 78 -1.17 -10.10 -2.52
CA TYR A 78 -1.36 -11.42 -3.11
C TYR A 78 -2.16 -12.29 -2.15
N LEU A 79 -3.26 -12.86 -2.63
CA LEU A 79 -3.70 -14.13 -2.09
C LEU A 79 -2.81 -15.18 -2.74
N VAL A 80 -1.91 -15.79 -1.97
CA VAL A 80 -1.34 -17.08 -2.36
C VAL A 80 -2.56 -18.00 -2.45
N PRO A 81 -2.95 -18.46 -3.64
CA PRO A 81 -4.09 -19.34 -3.74
C PRO A 81 -3.67 -20.68 -3.13
N LEU A 82 -4.62 -21.43 -2.59
CA LEU A 82 -4.43 -22.85 -2.27
C LEU A 82 -4.03 -23.69 -3.52
N PHE A 83 -3.95 -23.05 -4.70
CA PHE A 83 -3.51 -23.59 -5.98
C PHE A 83 -2.41 -22.69 -6.58
N PRO A 84 -1.15 -23.16 -6.70
CA PRO A 84 0.00 -22.36 -7.14
C PRO A 84 -0.11 -21.83 -8.58
N GLU A 85 -1.02 -22.37 -9.39
CA GLU A 85 -1.21 -21.98 -10.80
C GLU A 85 -1.96 -20.64 -11.00
N ARG A 86 -2.57 -20.04 -9.97
CA ARG A 86 -3.52 -18.91 -10.14
C ARG A 86 -3.28 -17.73 -9.22
N VAL A 87 -2.15 -17.02 -9.35
CA VAL A 87 -1.93 -15.77 -8.61
C VAL A 87 -3.04 -14.75 -8.92
N VAL A 88 -3.90 -14.44 -7.94
CA VAL A 88 -4.88 -13.36 -8.05
C VAL A 88 -4.30 -12.13 -7.36
N ALA A 89 -3.74 -11.21 -8.15
CA ALA A 89 -3.44 -9.87 -7.68
C ALA A 89 -4.77 -9.13 -7.51
N SER A 90 -5.17 -8.84 -6.27
CA SER A 90 -6.28 -7.93 -6.02
C SER A 90 -5.70 -6.54 -5.75
N SER A 91 -6.22 -5.54 -6.46
CA SER A 91 -5.89 -4.13 -6.24
C SER A 91 -7.18 -3.36 -5.98
N GLN A 92 -7.27 -2.69 -4.84
CA GLN A 92 -8.37 -1.78 -4.54
C GLN A 92 -7.88 -0.34 -4.60
N ILE A 93 -8.71 0.55 -5.14
CA ILE A 93 -8.47 1.98 -5.13
C ILE A 93 -9.57 2.63 -4.31
N ILE A 94 -9.18 3.27 -3.22
CA ILE A 94 -10.07 4.02 -2.36
C ILE A 94 -9.88 5.50 -2.73
N ARG A 95 -10.94 6.12 -3.27
CA ARG A 95 -10.97 7.58 -3.43
C ARG A 95 -11.16 8.22 -2.06
N MET A 96 -10.24 9.09 -1.69
CA MET A 96 -10.34 9.85 -0.45
C MET A 96 -11.10 11.13 -0.77
N THR A 97 -12.40 11.14 -0.50
CA THR A 97 -13.22 12.35 -0.66
C THR A 97 -13.02 13.26 0.55
N GLY A 98 -12.20 14.31 0.38
CA GLY A 98 -12.26 15.55 1.17
C GLY A 98 -11.50 15.59 2.50
N SER A 99 -10.55 16.52 2.58
CA SER A 99 -10.36 17.51 3.66
C SER A 99 -9.57 18.69 3.10
#